data_AF-A0A954A131-F1
#
_entry.id   AF-A0A954A131-F1
#
_cell.length_a   1.000
_cell.length_b   1.000
_cell.length_c   1.000
_cell.angle_alpha   90.00
_cell.angle_beta   90.00
_cell.angle_gamma   90.00
#
_symmetry.space_group_name_H-M   'P 1'
#
loop_
_entity.id
_entity.type
_entity.pdbx_description
1 polymer ?
#
loop_
_entity_poly.entity_id
_entity_poly.type
_entity_poly.pdbx_seq_one_letter_code
_entity_poly.pdbx_strand_id
1 'polypeptide(L)'
;MRIRPLPLALLAAVCSPAPGAAQKGVSLTQLTEIAKSRSERIRPELLKKLAPHLEVLSKDREREWVAIDAASAEVVKLGDTIIPLLLEKLDPRSGRPEERNLARNCAGILAKLDPASFVDALIDILEGERYDSETLVVPLLGLSGSPRAGEALTRMMDRADPRQKALILQALAKLNYRSAALVVAKQLPFAEERLNSAAVAYLEQVAAPVVVPEVRRVLKAAKLPSQIMLYARLLGRCSKEDIESADVLLEFFKNTKLDRVQLGEVARILGTVAPVGHDPTIERLRSVIKESENPGDLELDCAITLRRMGDKQGPEKLRAALISRTRSPKTKRQFIYWNYLGDYYLAFDQPKQAATAFRKAYDNAQGENVRTMLQIKLARAEARQSHWTQVRNALRDSRGSLSALQQELTKHPELAEAAKHRPVKEFLESFPK
;
A
#
# COMPACT_ATOMS: atom_id res chain seq x y z
N MET A 1 17.91 -8.57 7.52
CA MET A 1 19.20 -8.73 6.80
C MET A 1 19.92 -7.38 6.81
N ARG A 2 21.00 -7.25 7.60
CA ARG A 2 21.82 -6.02 7.63
C ARG A 2 22.75 -6.06 6.41
N ILE A 3 22.58 -5.11 5.49
CA ILE A 3 23.48 -4.91 4.34
C ILE A 3 24.83 -4.49 4.93
N ARG A 4 25.84 -5.35 4.82
CA ARG A 4 27.23 -4.94 5.09
C ARG A 4 27.67 -4.09 3.91
N PRO A 5 28.16 -2.85 4.12
CA PRO A 5 28.82 -2.13 3.03
C PRO A 5 30.02 -2.95 2.58
N LEU A 6 30.08 -3.26 1.29
CA LEU A 6 31.26 -3.83 0.66
C LEU A 6 32.45 -2.88 0.92
N PRO A 7 33.61 -3.39 1.36
CA PRO A 7 34.78 -2.55 1.50
C PRO A 7 35.23 -2.12 0.10
N LEU A 8 35.25 -0.80 -0.13
CA LEU A 8 35.86 -0.11 -1.28
C LEU A 8 37.36 -0.45 -1.50
N ALA A 9 37.93 -1.35 -0.69
CA ALA A 9 39.33 -1.74 -0.70
C ALA A 9 39.71 -2.73 -1.83
N LEU A 10 38.75 -3.39 -2.50
CA LEU A 10 39.06 -4.38 -3.54
C LEU A 10 39.27 -3.79 -4.95
N LEU A 11 38.99 -2.51 -5.15
CA LEU A 11 39.36 -1.77 -6.37
C LEU A 11 40.71 -1.04 -6.25
N ALA A 12 41.28 -0.93 -5.04
CA ALA A 12 42.57 -0.28 -4.81
C ALA A 12 43.77 -1.25 -4.83
N ALA A 13 43.56 -2.57 -4.75
CA ALA A 13 44.65 -3.52 -4.53
C ALA A 13 45.39 -4.02 -5.79
N VAL A 14 45.06 -3.54 -7.00
CA VAL A 14 45.73 -3.98 -8.25
C VAL A 14 46.54 -2.87 -8.92
N CYS A 15 46.65 -1.68 -8.30
CA CYS A 15 47.43 -0.57 -8.85
C CYS A 15 48.26 0.11 -7.76
N SER A 16 49.23 -0.59 -7.19
CA SER A 16 50.40 0.09 -6.60
C SER A 16 51.37 0.39 -7.74
N PRO A 17 51.44 1.63 -8.25
CA PRO A 17 52.46 1.97 -9.23
C PRO A 17 53.84 1.90 -8.55
N ALA A 18 54.80 1.26 -9.21
CA ALA A 18 56.19 1.35 -8.82
C ALA A 18 56.62 2.84 -8.77
N PRO A 19 57.32 3.28 -7.72
CA PRO A 19 57.74 4.68 -7.60
C PRO A 19 58.79 4.99 -8.69
N GLY A 20 58.42 5.78 -9.69
CA GLY A 20 59.36 6.33 -10.68
C GLY A 20 58.90 6.41 -12.14
N ALA A 21 57.77 5.79 -12.52
CA ALA A 21 57.28 5.87 -13.90
C ALA A 21 56.30 7.04 -14.06
N ALA A 22 56.67 8.04 -14.87
CA ALA A 22 55.77 9.12 -15.29
C ALA A 22 54.51 8.50 -15.93
N GLN A 23 53.37 8.60 -15.23
CA GLN A 23 52.09 8.10 -15.71
C GLN A 23 51.66 8.96 -16.91
N LYS A 24 51.95 8.50 -18.13
CA LYS A 24 51.21 8.93 -19.31
C LYS A 24 49.74 8.59 -19.03
N GLY A 25 48.92 9.63 -18.84
CA GLY A 25 47.50 9.47 -18.51
C GLY A 25 46.82 8.56 -19.52
N VAL A 26 46.38 7.40 -19.07
CA VAL A 26 45.55 6.49 -19.88
C VAL A 26 44.22 7.20 -20.10
N SER A 27 43.86 7.41 -21.36
CA SER A 27 42.59 8.04 -21.71
C SER A 27 41.40 7.17 -21.30
N LEU A 28 40.25 7.78 -21.00
CA LEU A 28 39.02 7.06 -20.66
C LEU A 28 38.62 6.05 -21.75
N THR A 29 38.84 6.38 -23.01
CA THR A 29 38.60 5.48 -24.15
C THR A 29 39.49 4.23 -24.08
N GLN A 30 40.79 4.37 -23.81
CA GLN A 30 41.69 3.23 -23.63
C GLN A 30 41.28 2.34 -22.44
N LEU A 31 40.77 2.92 -21.34
CA LEU A 31 40.26 2.14 -20.22
C LEU A 31 39.03 1.31 -20.61
N THR A 32 38.11 1.86 -21.41
CA THR A 32 36.94 1.12 -21.91
C THR A 32 37.34 -0.02 -22.86
N GLU A 33 38.33 0.20 -23.74
CA GLU A 33 38.85 -0.84 -24.63
C GLU A 33 39.54 -1.96 -23.86
N ILE A 34 40.32 -1.64 -22.83
CA ILE A 34 40.96 -2.63 -21.96
C ILE A 34 39.89 -3.44 -21.22
N ALA A 35 38.88 -2.80 -20.65
CA ALA A 35 37.78 -3.48 -19.97
C ALA A 35 37.02 -4.43 -20.92
N LYS A 36 36.72 -3.97 -22.14
CA LYS A 36 36.09 -4.78 -23.19
C LYS A 36 36.95 -5.99 -23.56
N SER A 37 38.24 -5.79 -23.83
CA SER A 37 39.16 -6.89 -24.17
C SER A 37 39.27 -7.94 -23.07
N ARG A 38 39.22 -7.52 -21.79
CA ARG A 38 39.26 -8.44 -20.64
C ARG A 38 37.96 -9.23 -20.53
N SER A 39 36.82 -8.56 -20.72
CA SER A 39 35.52 -9.20 -20.78
C SER A 39 35.47 -10.25 -21.90
N GLU A 40 35.95 -9.91 -23.11
CA GLU A 40 35.99 -10.81 -24.25
C GLU A 40 36.89 -12.04 -24.03
N ARG A 41 38.00 -11.89 -23.31
CA ARG A 41 38.90 -13.02 -22.97
C ARG A 41 38.27 -14.01 -22.00
N ILE A 42 37.48 -13.52 -21.04
CA ILE A 42 36.86 -14.35 -19.99
C ILE A 42 35.54 -14.99 -20.48
N ARG A 43 34.91 -14.38 -21.50
CA ARG A 43 33.63 -14.79 -22.07
C ARG A 43 33.54 -16.28 -22.44
N PRO A 44 34.52 -16.93 -23.10
CA PRO A 44 34.43 -18.35 -23.44
C PRO A 44 34.35 -19.26 -22.22
N GLU A 45 35.09 -18.92 -21.14
CA GLU A 45 35.06 -19.68 -19.90
C GLU A 45 33.71 -19.54 -19.19
N LEU A 46 33.15 -18.33 -19.17
CA LEU A 46 31.82 -18.07 -18.61
C LEU A 46 30.72 -18.76 -19.40
N LEU A 47 30.79 -18.74 -20.74
CA LEU A 47 29.87 -19.50 -21.58
C LEU A 47 29.95 -20.99 -21.31
N LYS A 48 31.17 -21.53 -21.15
CA LYS A 48 31.37 -22.94 -20.78
C LYS A 48 30.73 -23.28 -19.43
N LYS A 49 30.81 -22.37 -18.44
CA LYS A 49 30.16 -22.53 -17.12
C LYS A 49 28.64 -22.38 -17.18
N LEU A 50 28.12 -21.51 -18.04
CA LEU A 50 26.67 -21.27 -18.18
C LEU A 50 25.97 -22.33 -19.03
N ALA A 51 26.65 -22.88 -20.05
CA ALA A 51 26.07 -23.80 -21.03
C ALA A 51 25.28 -24.98 -20.44
N PRO A 52 25.73 -25.68 -19.37
CA PRO A 52 24.98 -26.79 -18.78
C PRO A 52 23.61 -26.40 -18.23
N HIS A 53 23.40 -25.12 -17.93
CA HIS A 53 22.15 -24.61 -17.34
C HIS A 53 21.19 -24.07 -18.38
N LEU A 54 21.66 -23.69 -19.57
CA LEU A 54 20.83 -23.01 -20.59
C LEU A 54 19.68 -23.88 -21.08
N GLU A 55 19.89 -25.18 -21.25
CA GLU A 55 18.83 -26.10 -21.67
C GLU A 55 17.70 -26.14 -20.62
N VAL A 56 18.06 -26.30 -19.33
CA VAL A 56 17.08 -26.31 -18.23
C VAL A 56 16.35 -24.98 -18.11
N LEU A 57 17.07 -23.86 -18.25
CA LEU A 57 16.47 -22.52 -18.18
C LEU A 57 15.57 -22.20 -19.38
N SER A 58 15.70 -22.90 -20.51
CA SER A 58 14.82 -22.72 -21.67
C SER A 58 13.46 -23.40 -21.52
N LYS A 59 13.27 -24.21 -20.47
CA LYS A 59 12.05 -24.97 -20.24
C LYS A 59 10.95 -24.13 -19.60
N ASP A 60 9.72 -24.63 -19.72
CA ASP A 60 8.54 -24.01 -19.12
C ASP A 60 8.61 -24.07 -17.59
N ARG A 61 8.59 -22.88 -16.96
CA ARG A 61 8.69 -22.73 -15.51
C ARG A 61 7.55 -23.42 -14.77
N GLU A 62 6.34 -23.42 -15.31
CA GLU A 62 5.20 -24.01 -14.63
C GLU A 62 5.33 -25.54 -14.51
N ARG A 63 6.01 -26.17 -15.46
CA ARG A 63 6.20 -27.63 -15.51
C ARG A 63 7.45 -28.09 -14.78
N GLU A 64 8.52 -27.28 -14.82
CA GLU A 64 9.85 -27.69 -14.34
C GLU A 64 10.47 -26.75 -13.29
N TRP A 65 9.64 -26.10 -12.46
CA TRP A 65 10.10 -25.09 -11.50
C TRP A 65 11.24 -25.56 -10.57
N VAL A 66 11.22 -26.83 -10.10
CA VAL A 66 12.26 -27.37 -9.22
C VAL A 66 13.63 -27.40 -9.91
N ALA A 67 13.69 -27.88 -11.15
CA ALA A 67 14.93 -27.95 -11.92
C ALA A 67 15.43 -26.56 -12.28
N ILE A 68 14.52 -25.66 -12.67
CA ILE A 68 14.84 -24.26 -13.01
C ILE A 68 15.37 -23.50 -11.79
N ASP A 69 14.80 -23.69 -10.60
CA ASP A 69 15.26 -23.03 -9.38
C ASP A 69 16.63 -23.55 -8.93
N ALA A 70 16.89 -24.86 -9.05
CA ALA A 70 18.21 -25.43 -8.81
C ALA A 70 19.26 -24.87 -9.80
N ALA A 71 18.96 -24.87 -11.10
CA ALA A 71 19.83 -24.29 -12.12
C ALA A 71 20.07 -22.78 -11.88
N SER A 72 19.01 -22.04 -11.54
CA SER A 72 19.11 -20.61 -11.23
C SER A 72 20.02 -20.36 -10.03
N ALA A 73 19.95 -21.18 -8.98
CA ALA A 73 20.81 -21.06 -7.81
C ALA A 73 22.28 -21.26 -8.15
N GLU A 74 22.62 -22.25 -8.99
CA GLU A 74 23.99 -22.46 -9.46
C GLU A 74 24.48 -21.29 -10.34
N VAL A 75 23.64 -20.76 -11.23
CA VAL A 75 24.01 -19.59 -12.04
C VAL A 75 24.25 -18.35 -11.18
N VAL A 76 23.45 -18.12 -10.13
CA VAL A 76 23.66 -17.00 -9.18
C VAL A 76 25.02 -17.12 -8.47
N LYS A 77 25.50 -18.33 -8.16
CA LYS A 77 26.83 -18.53 -7.55
C LYS A 77 27.99 -18.11 -8.45
N LEU A 78 27.77 -17.97 -9.77
CA LEU A 78 28.78 -17.43 -10.70
C LEU A 78 29.00 -15.93 -10.51
N GLY A 79 28.11 -15.24 -9.78
CA GLY A 79 28.20 -13.83 -9.42
C GLY A 79 28.08 -12.88 -10.61
N ASP A 80 28.50 -11.64 -10.40
CA ASP A 80 28.27 -10.53 -11.34
C ASP A 80 28.93 -10.71 -12.72
N THR A 81 29.93 -11.59 -12.80
CA THR A 81 30.64 -11.88 -14.06
C THR A 81 29.73 -12.45 -15.15
N ILE A 82 28.60 -13.08 -14.77
CA ILE A 82 27.66 -13.67 -15.73
C ILE A 82 26.62 -12.67 -16.25
N ILE A 83 26.48 -11.49 -15.64
CA ILE A 83 25.44 -10.50 -15.95
C ILE A 83 25.39 -10.15 -17.45
N PRO A 84 26.52 -9.82 -18.14
CA PRO A 84 26.46 -9.48 -19.55
C PRO A 84 25.85 -10.60 -20.42
N LEU A 85 26.17 -11.86 -20.11
CA LEU A 85 25.64 -13.00 -20.85
C LEU A 85 24.15 -13.22 -20.59
N LEU A 86 23.67 -12.95 -19.38
CA LEU A 86 22.24 -13.04 -19.06
C LEU A 86 21.44 -11.89 -19.69
N LEU A 87 22.00 -10.67 -19.72
CA LEU A 87 21.39 -9.51 -20.37
C LEU A 87 21.19 -9.74 -21.87
N GLU A 88 22.15 -10.38 -22.53
CA GLU A 88 22.03 -10.79 -23.94
C GLU A 88 20.86 -11.77 -24.19
N LYS A 89 20.39 -12.49 -23.16
CA LYS A 89 19.27 -13.44 -23.27
C LYS A 89 17.91 -12.81 -22.97
N LEU A 90 17.85 -11.54 -22.57
CA LEU A 90 16.58 -10.84 -22.33
C LEU A 90 15.83 -10.48 -23.62
N ASP A 91 16.46 -10.66 -24.78
CA ASP A 91 15.89 -10.38 -26.09
C ASP A 91 15.64 -11.67 -26.89
N PRO A 92 14.43 -12.26 -26.82
CA PRO A 92 14.09 -13.49 -27.54
C PRO A 92 13.79 -13.19 -29.02
N ARG A 93 14.85 -13.00 -29.83
CA ARG A 93 14.74 -12.56 -31.23
C ARG A 93 13.84 -13.41 -32.12
N SER A 94 13.76 -14.73 -31.88
CA SER A 94 12.96 -15.61 -32.73
C SER A 94 11.50 -15.77 -32.27
N GLY A 95 11.15 -15.22 -31.10
CA GLY A 95 9.82 -15.39 -30.48
C GLY A 95 9.49 -16.84 -30.08
N ARG A 96 10.41 -17.79 -30.24
CA ARG A 96 10.19 -19.20 -29.90
C ARG A 96 9.86 -19.36 -28.40
N PRO A 97 8.99 -20.31 -28.02
CA PRO A 97 8.67 -20.55 -26.62
C PRO A 97 9.92 -20.80 -25.76
N GLU A 98 10.90 -21.55 -26.24
CA GLU A 98 12.11 -21.84 -25.47
C GLU A 98 12.95 -20.58 -25.21
N GLU A 99 13.07 -19.69 -26.20
CA GLU A 99 13.78 -18.42 -26.04
C GLU A 99 13.05 -17.47 -25.09
N ARG A 100 11.73 -17.39 -25.17
CA ARG A 100 10.93 -16.57 -24.23
C ARG A 100 11.02 -17.09 -22.80
N ASN A 101 11.02 -18.42 -22.62
CA ASN A 101 11.22 -19.05 -21.32
C ASN A 101 12.62 -18.80 -20.79
N LEU A 102 13.64 -18.95 -21.64
CA LEU A 102 15.03 -18.62 -21.29
C LEU A 102 15.14 -17.17 -20.85
N ALA A 103 14.58 -16.22 -21.61
CA ALA A 103 14.60 -14.80 -21.27
C ALA A 103 13.93 -14.51 -19.91
N ARG A 104 12.74 -15.08 -19.65
CA ARG A 104 12.04 -14.95 -18.36
C ARG A 104 12.85 -15.53 -17.20
N ASN A 105 13.43 -16.71 -17.38
CA ASN A 105 14.22 -17.35 -16.34
C ASN A 105 15.55 -16.61 -16.10
N CYS A 106 16.19 -16.10 -17.14
CA CYS A 106 17.35 -15.19 -17.03
C CYS A 106 16.99 -13.89 -16.32
N ALA A 107 15.84 -13.28 -16.60
CA ALA A 107 15.34 -12.12 -15.85
C ALA A 107 15.12 -12.46 -14.37
N GLY A 108 14.60 -13.64 -14.06
CA GLY A 108 14.46 -14.12 -12.68
C GLY A 108 15.80 -14.33 -11.96
N ILE A 109 16.85 -14.73 -12.67
CA ILE A 109 18.21 -14.81 -12.15
C ILE A 109 18.78 -13.40 -11.95
N LEU A 110 18.64 -12.51 -12.94
CA LEU A 110 19.06 -11.11 -12.84
C LEU A 110 18.35 -10.38 -11.71
N ALA A 111 17.11 -10.71 -11.35
CA ALA A 111 16.44 -10.14 -10.18
C ALA A 111 17.11 -10.54 -8.84
N LYS A 112 17.87 -11.64 -8.82
CA LYS A 112 18.63 -12.13 -7.66
C LYS A 112 20.07 -11.58 -7.64
N LEU A 113 20.56 -11.06 -8.76
CA LEU A 113 21.85 -10.36 -8.90
C LEU A 113 21.57 -8.86 -8.76
N ASP A 114 22.32 -8.14 -7.94
CA ASP A 114 21.98 -6.74 -7.58
C ASP A 114 21.68 -5.86 -8.82
N PRO A 115 20.40 -5.54 -9.13
CA PRO A 115 20.05 -4.83 -10.36
C PRO A 115 20.57 -3.40 -10.40
N ALA A 116 20.97 -2.84 -9.26
CA ALA A 116 21.64 -1.55 -9.20
C ALA A 116 22.98 -1.56 -9.95
N SER A 117 23.69 -2.69 -9.96
CA SER A 117 25.03 -2.81 -10.56
C SER A 117 25.05 -2.82 -12.08
N PHE A 118 23.89 -3.02 -12.74
CA PHE A 118 23.76 -3.05 -14.20
C PHE A 118 22.55 -2.25 -14.73
N VAL A 119 22.13 -1.23 -13.97
CA VAL A 119 20.98 -0.38 -14.33
C VAL A 119 21.14 0.29 -15.70
N ASP A 120 22.35 0.71 -16.08
CA ASP A 120 22.60 1.38 -17.36
C ASP A 120 22.32 0.47 -18.54
N ALA A 121 22.77 -0.79 -18.47
CA ALA A 121 22.48 -1.77 -19.50
C ALA A 121 20.97 -2.10 -19.59
N LEU A 122 20.26 -2.08 -18.46
CA LEU A 122 18.80 -2.23 -18.47
C LEU A 122 18.10 -1.04 -19.14
N ILE A 123 18.58 0.19 -18.88
CA ILE A 123 18.05 1.40 -19.53
C ILE A 123 18.32 1.33 -21.04
N ASP A 124 19.51 0.94 -21.47
CA ASP A 124 19.85 0.79 -22.89
C ASP A 124 18.93 -0.24 -23.58
N ILE A 125 18.64 -1.37 -22.92
CA ILE A 125 17.71 -2.38 -23.46
C ILE A 125 16.28 -1.81 -23.54
N LEU A 126 15.85 -1.05 -22.52
CA LEU A 126 14.53 -0.40 -22.49
C LEU A 126 14.38 0.64 -23.61
N GLU A 127 15.46 1.34 -23.96
CA GLU A 127 15.45 2.38 -24.98
C GLU A 127 15.54 1.82 -26.40
N GLY A 128 16.06 0.60 -26.59
CA GLY A 128 16.25 -0.05 -27.88
C GLY A 128 15.00 -0.52 -28.65
N GLU A 129 13.80 -0.05 -28.29
CA GLU A 129 12.51 -0.28 -28.97
C GLU A 129 12.12 -1.76 -29.21
N ARG A 130 12.49 -2.67 -28.30
CA ARG A 130 12.14 -4.10 -28.40
C ARG A 130 11.01 -4.47 -27.43
N TYR A 131 9.79 -4.54 -27.95
CA TYR A 131 8.56 -4.77 -27.17
C TYR A 131 8.64 -5.96 -26.18
N ASP A 132 9.23 -7.09 -26.58
CA ASP A 132 9.25 -8.30 -25.75
C ASP A 132 10.15 -8.17 -24.51
N SER A 133 11.25 -7.42 -24.61
CA SER A 133 12.20 -7.26 -23.50
C SER A 133 11.66 -6.34 -22.40
N GLU A 134 10.78 -5.40 -22.74
CA GLU A 134 10.23 -4.43 -21.79
C GLU A 134 9.51 -5.10 -20.61
N THR A 135 8.75 -6.16 -20.89
CA THR A 135 8.02 -6.93 -19.86
C THR A 135 8.96 -7.59 -18.84
N LEU A 136 10.23 -7.80 -19.21
CA LEU A 136 11.27 -8.39 -18.35
C LEU A 136 12.13 -7.31 -17.70
N VAL A 137 12.45 -6.25 -18.43
CA VAL A 137 13.36 -5.18 -18.00
C VAL A 137 12.70 -4.20 -17.03
N VAL A 138 11.42 -3.83 -17.25
CA VAL A 138 10.70 -2.89 -16.38
C VAL A 138 10.67 -3.37 -14.92
N PRO A 139 10.32 -4.64 -14.61
CA PRO A 139 10.41 -5.16 -13.25
C PRO A 139 11.82 -5.08 -12.64
N LEU A 140 12.86 -5.35 -13.42
CA LEU A 140 14.26 -5.30 -12.96
C LEU A 140 14.69 -3.87 -12.63
N LEU A 141 14.32 -2.91 -13.48
CA LEU A 141 14.51 -1.49 -13.21
C LEU A 141 13.79 -1.08 -11.91
N GLY A 142 12.59 -1.62 -11.67
CA GLY A 142 11.84 -1.47 -10.44
C GLY A 142 12.57 -1.97 -9.17
N LEU A 143 13.45 -2.96 -9.31
CA LEU A 143 14.23 -3.56 -8.21
C LEU A 143 15.60 -2.89 -8.01
N SER A 144 16.06 -2.10 -8.97
CA SER A 144 17.41 -1.50 -8.93
C SER A 144 17.61 -0.48 -7.82
N GLY A 145 16.54 0.11 -7.28
CA GLY A 145 16.63 1.22 -6.32
C GLY A 145 17.26 2.51 -6.89
N SER A 146 17.56 2.55 -8.19
CA SER A 146 18.27 3.66 -8.83
C SER A 146 17.30 4.77 -9.27
N PRO A 147 17.56 6.04 -8.93
CA PRO A 147 16.77 7.17 -9.45
C PRO A 147 16.78 7.26 -10.99
N ARG A 148 17.88 6.88 -11.64
CA ARG A 148 18.00 6.86 -13.11
C ARG A 148 17.02 5.88 -13.76
N ALA A 149 16.76 4.74 -13.10
CA ALA A 149 15.73 3.80 -13.54
C ALA A 149 14.34 4.47 -13.49
N GLY A 150 14.05 5.23 -12.43
CA GLY A 150 12.82 6.00 -12.29
C GLY A 150 12.64 7.03 -13.41
N GLU A 151 13.70 7.75 -13.78
CA GLU A 151 13.69 8.71 -14.90
C GLU A 151 13.38 8.01 -16.24
N ALA A 152 14.08 6.92 -16.54
CA ALA A 152 13.87 6.14 -17.77
C ALA A 152 12.43 5.60 -17.86
N LEU A 153 11.93 5.00 -16.77
CA LEU A 153 10.55 4.52 -16.66
C LEU A 153 9.53 5.65 -16.83
N THR A 154 9.79 6.82 -16.27
CA THR A 154 8.91 8.00 -16.41
C THR A 154 8.83 8.47 -17.87
N ARG A 155 9.97 8.54 -18.58
CA ARG A 155 10.00 8.88 -20.01
C ARG A 155 9.23 7.88 -20.86
N MET A 156 9.29 6.59 -20.50
CA MET A 156 8.61 5.53 -21.23
C MET A 156 7.07 5.60 -21.09
N MET A 157 6.55 6.17 -19.99
CA MET A 157 5.10 6.26 -19.75
C MET A 157 4.32 6.93 -20.88
N ASP A 158 4.91 7.86 -21.62
CA ASP A 158 4.16 8.59 -22.67
C ASP A 158 3.95 7.76 -23.93
N ARG A 159 4.85 6.81 -24.23
CA ARG A 159 4.81 5.96 -25.42
C ARG A 159 4.27 4.55 -25.17
N ALA A 160 4.22 4.13 -23.91
CA ALA A 160 3.81 2.79 -23.51
C ALA A 160 2.31 2.53 -23.74
N ASP A 161 1.98 1.30 -24.16
CA ASP A 161 0.61 0.81 -24.22
C ASP A 161 0.01 0.64 -22.80
N PRO A 162 -1.32 0.42 -22.66
CA PRO A 162 -1.95 0.30 -21.33
C PRO A 162 -1.39 -0.84 -20.46
N ARG A 163 -0.94 -1.96 -21.04
CA ARG A 163 -0.38 -3.10 -20.29
C ARG A 163 1.03 -2.77 -19.80
N GLN A 164 1.85 -2.17 -20.65
CA GLN A 164 3.19 -1.69 -20.31
C GLN A 164 3.12 -0.60 -19.23
N LYS A 165 2.21 0.36 -19.35
CA LYS A 165 1.99 1.40 -18.32
C LYS A 165 1.70 0.81 -16.95
N ALA A 166 0.89 -0.25 -16.86
CA ALA A 166 0.63 -0.92 -15.59
C ALA A 166 1.91 -1.53 -14.99
N LEU A 167 2.77 -2.14 -15.79
CA LEU A 167 4.07 -2.65 -15.34
C LEU A 167 5.01 -1.52 -14.90
N ILE A 168 5.06 -0.42 -15.66
CA ILE A 168 5.87 0.75 -15.33
C ILE A 168 5.42 1.35 -13.99
N LEU A 169 4.11 1.50 -13.76
CA LEU A 169 3.57 2.00 -12.49
C LEU A 169 3.94 1.10 -11.31
N GLN A 170 3.89 -0.23 -11.48
CA GLN A 170 4.36 -1.16 -10.46
C GLN A 170 5.86 -1.04 -10.19
N ALA A 171 6.68 -0.85 -11.23
CA ALA A 171 8.11 -0.65 -11.08
C ALA A 171 8.44 0.68 -10.38
N LEU A 172 7.77 1.77 -10.76
CA LEU A 172 7.89 3.08 -10.11
C LEU A 172 7.45 3.03 -8.65
N ALA A 173 6.41 2.25 -8.33
CA ALA A 173 5.94 2.00 -6.97
C ALA A 173 6.99 1.25 -6.14
N LYS A 174 7.62 0.20 -6.69
CA LYS A 174 8.72 -0.51 -6.03
C LYS A 174 9.94 0.38 -5.78
N LEU A 175 10.27 1.27 -6.73
CA LEU A 175 11.32 2.27 -6.58
C LEU A 175 10.95 3.39 -5.60
N ASN A 176 9.66 3.55 -5.27
CA ASN A 176 9.13 4.72 -4.56
C ASN A 176 9.58 6.04 -5.23
N TYR A 177 9.63 6.07 -6.56
CA TYR A 177 10.18 7.19 -7.32
C TYR A 177 9.17 8.33 -7.43
N ARG A 178 9.28 9.33 -6.54
CA ARG A 178 8.26 10.39 -6.37
C ARG A 178 8.18 11.39 -7.53
N SER A 179 9.26 11.61 -8.26
CA SER A 179 9.30 12.62 -9.33
C SER A 179 8.37 12.29 -10.50
N ALA A 180 7.97 11.02 -10.67
CA ALA A 180 7.00 10.63 -11.69
C ALA A 180 5.53 10.94 -11.31
N ALA A 181 5.26 11.32 -10.06
CA ALA A 181 3.89 11.46 -9.56
C ALA A 181 3.04 12.45 -10.38
N LEU A 182 3.60 13.59 -10.78
CA LEU A 182 2.87 14.56 -11.59
C LEU A 182 2.57 14.05 -13.01
N VAL A 183 3.50 13.32 -13.61
CA VAL A 183 3.31 12.71 -14.95
C VAL A 183 2.18 11.67 -14.87
N VAL A 184 2.21 10.81 -13.86
CA VAL A 184 1.16 9.80 -13.65
C VAL A 184 -0.21 10.45 -13.36
N ALA A 185 -0.24 11.49 -12.53
CA ALA A 185 -1.49 12.19 -12.21
C ALA A 185 -2.18 12.79 -13.45
N LYS A 186 -1.40 13.35 -14.38
CA LYS A 186 -1.92 13.90 -15.65
C LYS A 186 -2.56 12.85 -16.56
N GLN A 187 -2.23 11.58 -16.38
CA GLN A 187 -2.80 10.48 -17.18
C GLN A 187 -4.11 9.91 -16.60
N LEU A 188 -4.47 10.23 -15.36
CA LEU A 188 -5.71 9.75 -14.70
C LEU A 188 -7.01 9.94 -15.51
N PRO A 189 -7.26 11.10 -16.17
CA PRO A 189 -8.52 11.31 -16.90
C PRO A 189 -8.69 10.40 -18.13
N PHE A 190 -7.58 9.93 -18.70
CA PHE A 190 -7.54 9.20 -19.97
C PHE A 190 -7.31 7.70 -19.77
N ALA A 191 -7.09 7.27 -18.53
CA ALA A 191 -6.78 5.89 -18.22
C ALA A 191 -8.04 5.01 -18.27
N GLU A 192 -7.90 3.85 -18.92
CA GLU A 192 -8.83 2.73 -18.75
C GLU A 192 -8.94 2.36 -17.26
N GLU A 193 -10.06 1.78 -16.83
CA GLU A 193 -10.34 1.49 -15.41
C GLU A 193 -9.22 0.71 -14.70
N ARG A 194 -8.62 -0.27 -15.39
CA ARG A 194 -7.49 -1.04 -14.85
C ARG A 194 -6.23 -0.20 -14.67
N LEU A 195 -5.89 0.61 -15.67
CA LEU A 195 -4.73 1.49 -15.63
C LEU A 195 -4.92 2.57 -14.57
N ASN A 196 -6.14 3.09 -14.43
CA ASN A 196 -6.52 4.06 -13.41
C ASN A 196 -6.29 3.50 -12.00
N SER A 197 -6.72 2.26 -11.74
CA SER A 197 -6.50 1.60 -10.45
C SER A 197 -5.01 1.46 -10.11
N ALA A 198 -4.16 1.09 -11.09
CA ALA A 198 -2.71 1.01 -10.89
C ALA A 198 -2.08 2.39 -10.65
N ALA A 199 -2.52 3.41 -11.39
CA ALA A 199 -2.04 4.77 -11.26
C ALA A 199 -2.39 5.35 -9.89
N VAL A 200 -3.64 5.16 -9.43
CA VAL A 200 -4.08 5.59 -8.09
C VAL A 200 -3.30 4.86 -7.01
N ALA A 201 -3.11 3.54 -7.11
CA ALA A 201 -2.33 2.79 -6.12
C ALA A 201 -0.89 3.30 -5.99
N TYR A 202 -0.23 3.60 -7.12
CA TYR A 202 1.09 4.22 -7.12
C TYR A 202 1.08 5.62 -6.47
N LEU A 203 0.11 6.47 -6.83
CA LEU A 203 0.00 7.83 -6.30
C LEU A 203 -0.34 7.85 -4.80
N GLU A 204 -1.18 6.92 -4.32
CA GLU A 204 -1.48 6.76 -2.89
C GLU A 204 -0.24 6.34 -2.09
N GLN A 205 0.59 5.45 -2.65
CA GLN A 205 1.82 5.00 -2.02
C GLN A 205 2.85 6.15 -1.93
N VAL A 206 2.99 6.93 -3.01
CA VAL A 206 3.94 8.04 -3.07
C VAL A 206 3.47 9.25 -2.27
N ALA A 207 2.15 9.52 -2.26
CA ALA A 207 1.48 10.61 -1.56
C ALA A 207 2.13 11.98 -1.77
N ALA A 208 2.54 12.29 -3.01
CA ALA A 208 3.26 13.53 -3.33
C ALA A 208 2.29 14.73 -3.41
N PRO A 209 2.48 15.80 -2.62
CA PRO A 209 1.57 16.96 -2.62
C PRO A 209 1.44 17.68 -3.97
N VAL A 210 2.47 17.58 -4.83
CA VAL A 210 2.48 18.18 -6.18
C VAL A 210 1.33 17.72 -7.08
N VAL A 211 0.71 16.56 -6.78
CA VAL A 211 -0.38 16.01 -7.58
C VAL A 211 -1.76 16.55 -7.20
N VAL A 212 -1.88 17.24 -6.06
CA VAL A 212 -3.17 17.71 -5.51
C VAL A 212 -4.00 18.52 -6.52
N PRO A 213 -3.45 19.49 -7.26
CA PRO A 213 -4.23 20.26 -8.25
C PRO A 213 -4.85 19.38 -9.33
N GLU A 214 -4.11 18.36 -9.78
CA GLU A 214 -4.54 17.45 -10.83
C GLU A 214 -5.57 16.44 -10.33
N VAL A 215 -5.34 15.84 -9.15
CA VAL A 215 -6.33 14.95 -8.52
C VAL A 215 -7.64 15.69 -8.26
N ARG A 216 -7.58 16.94 -7.80
CA ARG A 216 -8.76 17.79 -7.61
C ARG A 216 -9.50 18.05 -8.91
N ARG A 217 -8.78 18.34 -10.00
CA ARG A 217 -9.35 18.52 -11.34
C ARG A 217 -10.10 17.27 -11.81
N VAL A 218 -9.50 16.10 -11.64
CA VAL A 218 -10.11 14.82 -12.02
C VAL A 218 -11.30 14.47 -11.13
N LEU A 219 -11.21 14.72 -9.82
CA LEU A 219 -12.31 14.54 -8.89
C LEU A 219 -13.53 15.39 -9.27
N LYS A 220 -13.35 16.67 -9.63
CA LYS A 220 -14.44 17.53 -10.14
C LYS A 220 -15.12 16.98 -11.40
N ALA A 221 -14.36 16.29 -12.25
CA ALA A 221 -14.88 15.69 -13.50
C ALA A 221 -15.51 14.30 -13.28
N ALA A 222 -15.32 13.68 -12.10
CA ALA A 222 -15.79 12.35 -11.81
C ALA A 222 -17.33 12.30 -11.74
N LYS A 223 -17.92 11.31 -12.42
CA LYS A 223 -19.38 11.15 -12.52
C LYS A 223 -19.90 9.97 -11.70
N LEU A 224 -19.11 8.90 -11.60
CA LEU A 224 -19.49 7.67 -10.93
C LEU A 224 -19.11 7.72 -9.44
N PRO A 225 -19.97 7.26 -8.52
CA PRO A 225 -19.64 7.20 -7.09
C PRO A 225 -18.33 6.47 -6.78
N SER A 226 -18.04 5.37 -7.49
CA SER A 226 -16.78 4.62 -7.33
C SER A 226 -15.56 5.46 -7.67
N GLN A 227 -15.61 6.25 -8.76
CA GLN A 227 -14.54 7.16 -9.16
C GLN A 227 -14.40 8.32 -8.18
N ILE A 228 -15.52 8.91 -7.72
CA ILE A 228 -15.52 9.97 -6.72
C ILE A 228 -14.80 9.48 -5.46
N MET A 229 -15.14 8.30 -4.95
CA MET A 229 -14.50 7.74 -3.76
C MET A 229 -13.02 7.41 -3.99
N LEU A 230 -12.67 6.87 -5.16
CA LEU A 230 -11.28 6.57 -5.52
C LEU A 230 -10.42 7.84 -5.47
N TYR A 231 -10.85 8.92 -6.12
CA TYR A 231 -10.10 10.16 -6.15
C TYR A 231 -10.17 10.96 -4.84
N ALA A 232 -11.27 10.87 -4.10
CA ALA A 232 -11.39 11.49 -2.77
C ALA A 232 -10.39 10.87 -1.79
N ARG A 233 -10.23 9.55 -1.78
CA ARG A 233 -9.20 8.86 -0.96
C ARG A 233 -7.79 9.30 -1.35
N LEU A 234 -7.51 9.32 -2.65
CA LEU A 234 -6.23 9.78 -3.16
C LEU A 234 -5.94 11.23 -2.73
N LEU A 235 -6.94 12.11 -2.83
CA LEU A 235 -6.83 13.50 -2.37
C LEU A 235 -6.54 13.57 -0.87
N GLY A 236 -7.23 12.76 -0.06
CA GLY A 236 -6.99 12.63 1.38
C GLY A 236 -5.60 12.13 1.77
N ARG A 237 -4.93 11.40 0.87
CA ARG A 237 -3.55 10.93 1.07
C ARG A 237 -2.52 11.98 0.67
N CYS A 238 -2.78 12.73 -0.41
CA CYS A 238 -1.83 13.67 -0.98
C CYS A 238 -1.94 15.08 -0.39
N SER A 239 -3.07 15.40 0.26
CA SER A 239 -3.38 16.74 0.75
C SER A 239 -3.56 16.78 2.27
N LYS A 240 -3.10 17.87 2.89
CA LYS A 240 -3.27 18.19 4.31
C LYS A 240 -3.49 19.68 4.44
N GLU A 241 -4.53 20.06 5.19
CA GLU A 241 -4.86 21.47 5.44
C GLU A 241 -5.00 22.32 4.15
N ASP A 242 -5.60 21.76 3.10
CA ASP A 242 -5.84 22.43 1.82
C ASP A 242 -7.31 22.82 1.67
N ILE A 243 -7.57 24.14 1.73
CA ILE A 243 -8.91 24.74 1.66
C ILE A 243 -9.60 24.35 0.35
N GLU A 244 -8.91 24.49 -0.79
CA GLU A 244 -9.51 24.22 -2.10
C GLU A 244 -9.93 22.75 -2.26
N SER A 245 -9.15 21.80 -1.75
CA SER A 245 -9.53 20.39 -1.73
C SER A 245 -10.70 20.11 -0.79
N ALA A 246 -10.74 20.78 0.37
CA ALA A 246 -11.86 20.67 1.30
C ALA A 246 -13.17 21.17 0.67
N ASP A 247 -13.14 22.29 -0.05
CA ASP A 247 -14.31 22.85 -0.74
C ASP A 247 -14.85 21.89 -1.80
N VAL A 248 -13.97 21.28 -2.59
CA VAL A 248 -14.37 20.27 -3.58
C VAL A 248 -15.03 19.06 -2.91
N LEU A 249 -14.45 18.55 -1.83
CA LEU A 249 -15.04 17.44 -1.08
C LEU A 249 -16.40 17.82 -0.48
N LEU A 250 -16.59 19.07 -0.05
CA LEU A 250 -17.86 19.57 0.47
C LEU A 250 -18.95 19.63 -0.61
N GLU A 251 -18.62 19.93 -1.87
CA GLU A 251 -19.59 19.87 -2.98
C GLU A 251 -20.16 18.45 -3.12
N PHE A 252 -19.30 17.43 -3.06
CA PHE A 252 -19.73 16.03 -3.11
C PHE A 252 -20.48 15.60 -1.84
N PHE A 253 -20.07 16.09 -0.68
CA PHE A 253 -20.73 15.80 0.59
C PHE A 253 -22.13 16.43 0.70
N LYS A 254 -22.40 17.51 -0.04
CA LYS A 254 -23.73 18.11 -0.18
C LYS A 254 -24.60 17.37 -1.21
N ASN A 255 -23.98 16.67 -2.16
CA ASN A 255 -24.67 16.01 -3.25
C ASN A 255 -25.24 14.64 -2.82
N THR A 256 -26.46 14.33 -3.25
CA THR A 256 -27.20 13.10 -2.88
C THR A 256 -26.76 11.85 -3.64
N LYS A 257 -25.75 11.95 -4.51
CA LYS A 257 -25.26 10.81 -5.30
C LYS A 257 -24.48 9.77 -4.50
N LEU A 258 -23.96 10.14 -3.33
CA LEU A 258 -23.21 9.24 -2.46
C LEU A 258 -24.12 8.61 -1.41
N ASP A 259 -23.94 7.33 -1.15
CA ASP A 259 -24.64 6.67 -0.05
C ASP A 259 -24.09 7.12 1.32
N ARG A 260 -24.79 6.75 2.40
CA ARG A 260 -24.41 7.17 3.76
C ARG A 260 -23.03 6.64 4.19
N VAL A 261 -22.60 5.48 3.69
CA VAL A 261 -21.30 4.88 4.01
C VAL A 261 -20.19 5.66 3.32
N GLN A 262 -20.39 5.98 2.04
CA GLN A 262 -19.50 6.83 1.24
C GLN A 262 -19.40 8.24 1.83
N LEU A 263 -20.52 8.84 2.26
CA LEU A 263 -20.51 10.12 2.96
C LEU A 263 -19.70 10.05 4.26
N GLY A 264 -19.82 8.98 5.05
CA GLY A 264 -19.02 8.80 6.27
C GLY A 264 -17.52 8.77 5.97
N GLU A 265 -17.14 8.08 4.89
CA GLU A 265 -15.76 8.09 4.41
C GLU A 265 -15.30 9.49 3.94
N VAL A 266 -16.13 10.24 3.20
CA VAL A 266 -15.82 11.62 2.82
C VAL A 266 -15.67 12.52 4.04
N ALA A 267 -16.49 12.36 5.09
CA ALA A 267 -16.34 13.09 6.35
C ALA A 267 -14.96 12.80 6.98
N ARG A 268 -14.55 11.53 7.04
CA ARG A 268 -13.22 11.15 7.56
C ARG A 268 -12.08 11.74 6.74
N ILE A 269 -12.21 11.79 5.41
CA ILE A 269 -11.25 12.43 4.50
C ILE A 269 -11.18 13.94 4.76
N LEU A 270 -12.33 14.62 4.89
CA LEU A 270 -12.41 16.04 5.23
C LEU A 270 -11.65 16.36 6.52
N GLY A 271 -11.69 15.49 7.53
CA GLY A 271 -10.93 15.67 8.77
C GLY A 271 -9.41 15.61 8.64
N THR A 272 -8.89 15.24 7.47
CA THR A 272 -7.45 15.22 7.16
C THR A 272 -7.10 16.34 6.16
N VAL A 273 -7.98 16.59 5.20
CA VAL A 273 -7.77 17.57 4.13
C VAL A 273 -8.08 19.00 4.58
N ALA A 274 -9.17 19.22 5.32
CA ALA A 274 -9.57 20.55 5.72
C ALA A 274 -8.66 21.10 6.84
N PRO A 275 -8.29 22.40 6.80
CA PRO A 275 -7.61 23.03 7.93
C PRO A 275 -8.42 22.94 9.23
N VAL A 276 -7.72 22.92 10.36
CA VAL A 276 -8.36 23.06 11.68
C VAL A 276 -9.11 24.40 11.72
N GLY A 277 -10.38 24.37 12.16
CA GLY A 277 -11.23 25.57 12.16
C GLY A 277 -11.80 25.96 10.79
N HIS A 278 -11.75 25.10 9.77
CA HIS A 278 -12.40 25.39 8.49
C HIS A 278 -13.93 25.44 8.62
N ASP A 279 -14.48 26.65 8.77
CA ASP A 279 -15.89 26.91 9.09
C ASP A 279 -16.89 26.22 8.14
N PRO A 280 -16.74 26.26 6.80
CA PRO A 280 -17.70 25.61 5.91
C PRO A 280 -17.81 24.10 6.14
N THR A 281 -16.69 23.44 6.47
CA THR A 281 -16.69 22.03 6.82
C THR A 281 -17.35 21.79 8.17
N ILE A 282 -17.01 22.59 9.18
CA ILE A 282 -17.59 22.46 10.53
C ILE A 282 -19.11 22.66 10.49
N GLU A 283 -19.59 23.70 9.83
CA GLU A 283 -21.01 23.99 9.70
C GLU A 283 -21.75 22.85 9.00
N ARG A 284 -21.21 22.35 7.89
CA ARG A 284 -21.86 21.28 7.14
C ARG A 284 -21.94 19.97 7.93
N LEU A 285 -20.85 19.57 8.60
CA LEU A 285 -20.85 18.36 9.43
C LEU A 285 -21.81 18.49 10.63
N ARG A 286 -21.91 19.68 11.24
CA ARG A 286 -22.90 19.97 12.28
C ARG A 286 -24.34 19.89 11.75
N SER A 287 -24.57 20.35 10.51
CA SER A 287 -25.88 20.28 9.86
C SER A 287 -26.34 18.83 9.69
N VAL A 288 -25.46 17.93 9.25
CA VAL A 288 -25.76 16.49 9.14
C VAL A 288 -26.19 15.89 10.49
N ILE A 289 -25.45 16.21 11.56
CA ILE A 289 -25.81 15.75 12.92
C ILE A 289 -27.17 16.31 13.37
N LYS A 290 -27.46 17.58 13.04
CA LYS A 290 -28.71 18.26 13.44
C LYS A 290 -29.93 17.77 12.66
N GLU A 291 -29.79 17.55 11.36
CA GLU A 291 -30.85 17.13 10.43
C GLU A 291 -31.18 15.65 10.56
N SER A 292 -30.26 14.85 11.10
CA SER A 292 -30.46 13.41 11.28
C SER A 292 -31.52 13.09 12.34
N GLU A 293 -32.67 12.58 11.91
CA GLU A 293 -33.68 12.02 12.80
C GLU A 293 -33.15 10.80 13.57
N ASN A 294 -32.35 9.95 12.90
CA ASN A 294 -31.86 8.68 13.44
C ASN A 294 -30.33 8.63 13.34
N PRO A 295 -29.60 9.12 14.37
CA PRO A 295 -28.15 9.12 14.36
C PRO A 295 -27.58 7.71 14.19
N GLY A 296 -26.61 7.55 13.29
CA GLY A 296 -25.88 6.31 13.06
C GLY A 296 -24.41 6.55 12.70
N ASP A 297 -23.85 5.70 11.85
CA ASP A 297 -22.42 5.71 11.53
C ASP A 297 -21.94 7.02 10.88
N LEU A 298 -22.74 7.59 9.96
CA LEU A 298 -22.40 8.87 9.31
C LEU A 298 -22.28 10.01 10.32
N GLU A 299 -23.24 10.15 11.23
CA GLU A 299 -23.23 11.20 12.24
C GLU A 299 -22.07 11.00 13.22
N LEU A 300 -21.74 9.75 13.55
CA LEU A 300 -20.56 9.43 14.36
C LEU A 300 -19.26 9.82 13.66
N ASP A 301 -19.09 9.47 12.37
CA ASP A 301 -17.95 9.88 11.55
C ASP A 301 -17.85 11.41 11.46
N CYS A 302 -18.97 12.12 11.32
CA CYS A 302 -19.04 13.59 11.35
C CYS A 302 -18.57 14.14 12.71
N ALA A 303 -19.03 13.57 13.83
CA ALA A 303 -18.64 14.01 15.17
C ALA A 303 -17.15 13.77 15.46
N ILE A 304 -16.61 12.62 15.05
CA ILE A 304 -15.17 12.32 15.17
C ILE A 304 -14.35 13.32 14.37
N THR A 305 -14.80 13.61 13.14
CA THR A 305 -14.19 14.60 12.26
C THR A 305 -14.21 16.00 12.87
N LEU A 306 -15.37 16.43 13.39
CA LEU A 306 -15.53 17.71 14.07
C LEU A 306 -14.58 17.85 15.26
N ARG A 307 -14.41 16.80 16.08
CA ARG A 307 -13.45 16.82 17.19
C ARG A 307 -12.02 17.06 16.69
N ARG A 308 -11.61 16.40 15.59
CA ARG A 308 -10.27 16.57 14.99
C ARG A 308 -10.05 18.00 14.49
N MET A 309 -11.11 18.64 13.99
CA MET A 309 -11.10 20.03 13.55
C MET A 309 -11.20 21.04 14.70
N GLY A 310 -11.19 20.61 15.96
CA GLY A 310 -11.28 21.48 17.14
C GLY A 310 -12.69 21.83 17.59
N ASP A 311 -13.74 21.30 16.94
CA ASP A 311 -15.12 21.55 17.35
C ASP A 311 -15.53 20.68 18.55
N LYS A 312 -15.92 21.33 19.64
CA LYS A 312 -16.46 20.69 20.84
C LYS A 312 -17.98 20.54 20.81
N GLN A 313 -18.69 21.38 20.05
CA GLN A 313 -20.14 21.45 20.10
C GLN A 313 -20.80 20.30 19.32
N GLY A 314 -20.29 19.95 18.14
CA GLY A 314 -20.81 18.87 17.31
C GLY A 314 -20.88 17.53 18.04
N PRO A 315 -19.78 17.05 18.63
CA PRO A 315 -19.78 15.85 19.45
C PRO A 315 -20.81 15.84 20.58
N GLU A 316 -20.90 16.93 21.37
CA GLU A 316 -21.86 17.01 22.47
C GLU A 316 -23.31 17.02 21.98
N LYS A 317 -23.60 17.65 20.82
CA LYS A 317 -24.93 17.60 20.20
C LYS A 317 -25.31 16.17 19.78
N LEU A 318 -24.39 15.43 19.13
CA LEU A 318 -24.62 14.03 18.78
C LEU A 318 -24.87 13.18 20.03
N ARG A 319 -24.04 13.35 21.06
CA ARG A 319 -24.19 12.65 22.34
C ARG A 319 -25.56 12.91 22.97
N ALA A 320 -25.99 14.16 23.03
CA ALA A 320 -27.29 14.54 23.56
C ALA A 320 -28.44 13.91 22.76
N ALA A 321 -28.33 13.89 21.43
CA ALA A 321 -29.30 13.24 20.54
C ALA A 321 -29.36 11.71 20.76
N LEU A 322 -28.22 11.03 20.90
CA LEU A 322 -28.17 9.61 21.22
C LEU A 322 -28.80 9.31 22.58
N ILE A 323 -28.45 10.09 23.61
CA ILE A 323 -29.02 9.93 24.96
C ILE A 323 -30.53 10.12 24.95
N SER A 324 -31.06 11.16 24.28
CA SER A 324 -32.50 11.40 24.22
C SER A 324 -33.25 10.24 23.56
N ARG A 325 -32.68 9.66 22.48
CA ARG A 325 -33.23 8.47 21.80
C ARG A 325 -33.20 7.22 22.67
N THR A 326 -32.16 7.01 23.48
CA THR A 326 -32.10 5.85 24.41
C THR A 326 -33.16 5.90 25.51
N ARG A 327 -33.69 7.08 25.85
CA ARG A 327 -34.73 7.25 26.90
C ARG A 327 -36.15 7.05 26.38
N SER A 328 -36.36 6.93 25.08
CA SER A 328 -37.71 6.77 24.51
C SER A 328 -38.22 5.33 24.68
N PRO A 329 -39.24 5.08 25.52
CA PRO A 329 -39.72 3.72 25.82
C PRO A 329 -40.39 3.03 24.62
N LYS A 330 -40.77 3.78 23.58
CA LYS A 330 -41.58 3.28 22.46
C LYS A 330 -40.77 2.68 21.32
N THR A 331 -39.44 2.75 21.35
CA THR A 331 -38.63 2.34 20.20
C THR A 331 -38.15 0.90 20.35
N LYS A 332 -38.67 -0.03 19.52
CA LYS A 332 -38.14 -1.41 19.39
C LYS A 332 -36.64 -1.48 19.02
N ARG A 333 -36.01 -0.34 18.75
CA ARG A 333 -34.61 -0.17 18.31
C ARG A 333 -33.71 0.45 19.39
N GLN A 334 -34.09 0.42 20.67
CA GLN A 334 -33.28 1.00 21.76
C GLN A 334 -31.83 0.47 21.78
N PHE A 335 -31.61 -0.81 21.47
CA PHE A 335 -30.26 -1.38 21.44
C PHE A 335 -29.34 -0.69 20.41
N ILE A 336 -29.90 -0.23 19.28
CA ILE A 336 -29.13 0.45 18.22
C ILE A 336 -28.55 1.76 18.76
N TYR A 337 -29.35 2.55 19.48
CA TYR A 337 -28.88 3.82 20.05
C TYR A 337 -27.90 3.61 21.20
N TRP A 338 -28.10 2.59 22.04
CA TRP A 338 -27.11 2.23 23.05
C TRP A 338 -25.80 1.75 22.43
N ASN A 339 -25.87 1.01 21.31
CA ASN A 339 -24.69 0.61 20.55
C ASN A 339 -23.93 1.84 20.01
N TYR A 340 -24.61 2.74 19.31
CA TYR A 340 -23.97 3.96 18.78
C TYR A 340 -23.45 4.89 19.89
N LEU A 341 -24.12 4.95 21.04
CA LEU A 341 -23.63 5.70 22.20
C LEU A 341 -22.36 5.05 22.79
N GLY A 342 -22.27 3.72 22.79
CA GLY A 342 -21.06 3.00 23.15
C GLY A 342 -19.92 3.26 22.17
N ASP A 343 -20.19 3.21 20.87
CA ASP A 343 -19.21 3.53 19.82
C ASP A 343 -18.74 4.99 19.93
N TYR A 344 -19.65 5.94 20.20
CA TYR A 344 -19.32 7.32 20.53
C TYR A 344 -18.37 7.39 21.74
N TYR A 345 -18.70 6.77 22.87
CA TYR A 345 -17.84 6.84 24.04
C TYR A 345 -16.46 6.20 23.80
N LEU A 346 -16.37 5.11 23.01
CA LEU A 346 -15.07 4.55 22.61
C LEU A 346 -14.27 5.48 21.72
N ALA A 347 -14.91 6.11 20.73
CA ALA A 347 -14.26 7.05 19.82
C ALA A 347 -13.76 8.30 20.57
N PHE A 348 -14.40 8.64 21.68
CA PHE A 348 -14.08 9.82 22.47
C PHE A 348 -13.23 9.55 23.73
N ASP A 349 -12.67 8.34 23.85
CA ASP A 349 -11.81 7.89 24.94
C ASP A 349 -12.48 7.90 26.33
N GLN A 350 -13.72 7.43 26.36
CA GLN A 350 -14.54 7.27 27.57
C GLN A 350 -14.93 5.80 27.76
N PRO A 351 -13.97 4.88 27.97
CA PRO A 351 -14.21 3.45 27.88
C PRO A 351 -15.17 2.93 28.97
N LYS A 352 -15.20 3.54 30.16
CA LYS A 352 -16.14 3.19 31.23
C LYS A 352 -17.60 3.43 30.84
N GLN A 353 -17.87 4.60 30.24
CA GLN A 353 -19.18 4.97 29.73
C GLN A 353 -19.55 4.08 28.54
N ALA A 354 -18.59 3.75 27.68
CA ALA A 354 -18.79 2.84 26.56
C ALA A 354 -19.21 1.43 27.03
N ALA A 355 -18.49 0.86 28.00
CA ALA A 355 -18.82 -0.45 28.57
C ALA A 355 -20.25 -0.46 29.15
N THR A 356 -20.63 0.62 29.85
CA THR A 356 -21.99 0.77 30.38
C THR A 356 -23.04 0.82 29.26
N ALA A 357 -22.77 1.56 28.17
CA ALA A 357 -23.67 1.66 27.03
C ALA A 357 -23.80 0.33 26.29
N PHE A 358 -22.70 -0.40 26.05
CA PHE A 358 -22.75 -1.71 25.39
C PHE A 358 -23.47 -2.77 26.20
N ARG A 359 -23.34 -2.78 27.54
CA ARG A 359 -24.16 -3.66 28.40
C ARG A 359 -25.64 -3.39 28.21
N LYS A 360 -26.05 -2.12 28.27
CA LYS A 360 -27.45 -1.75 28.01
C LYS A 360 -27.90 -2.10 26.60
N ALA A 361 -27.03 -1.96 25.60
CA ALA A 361 -27.32 -2.41 24.24
C ALA A 361 -27.56 -3.91 24.21
N TYR A 362 -26.70 -4.69 24.87
CA TYR A 362 -26.78 -6.15 24.96
C TYR A 362 -28.08 -6.61 25.61
N ASP A 363 -28.46 -5.99 26.73
CA ASP A 363 -29.70 -6.30 27.46
C ASP A 363 -30.95 -6.07 26.60
N ASN A 364 -30.90 -5.08 25.70
CA ASN A 364 -32.00 -4.74 24.78
C ASN A 364 -31.90 -5.42 23.41
N ALA A 365 -30.83 -6.16 23.13
CA ALA A 365 -30.60 -6.75 21.82
C ALA A 365 -31.43 -8.03 21.63
N GLN A 366 -32.06 -8.12 20.46
CA GLN A 366 -32.72 -9.32 19.95
C GLN A 366 -31.82 -9.98 18.89
N GLY A 367 -31.61 -11.29 19.02
CA GLY A 367 -30.76 -12.07 18.11
C GLY A 367 -29.34 -12.31 18.65
N GLU A 368 -28.86 -13.54 18.44
CA GLU A 368 -27.55 -13.99 18.95
C GLU A 368 -26.39 -13.25 18.27
N ASN A 369 -26.44 -13.05 16.94
CA ASN A 369 -25.39 -12.35 16.19
C ASN A 369 -25.14 -10.92 16.71
N VAL A 370 -26.21 -10.17 17.03
CA VAL A 370 -26.10 -8.81 17.57
C VAL A 370 -25.48 -8.84 18.97
N ARG A 371 -25.88 -9.81 19.80
CA ARG A 371 -25.32 -10.01 21.14
C ARG A 371 -23.84 -10.36 21.12
N THR A 372 -23.43 -11.25 20.22
CA THR A 372 -22.01 -11.59 19.97
C THR A 372 -21.20 -10.35 19.60
N MET A 373 -21.69 -9.55 18.65
CA MET A 373 -21.02 -8.30 18.24
C MET A 373 -20.90 -7.31 19.40
N LEU A 374 -21.96 -7.13 20.20
CA LEU A 374 -21.95 -6.24 21.36
C LEU A 374 -21.00 -6.72 22.48
N GLN A 375 -20.87 -8.03 22.68
CA GLN A 375 -19.90 -8.60 23.62
C GLN A 375 -18.46 -8.34 23.19
N ILE A 376 -18.16 -8.42 21.89
CA ILE A 376 -16.83 -8.07 21.36
C ILE A 376 -16.57 -6.58 21.59
N LYS A 377 -17.55 -5.70 21.35
CA LYS A 377 -17.42 -4.26 21.65
C LYS A 377 -17.26 -3.97 23.14
N LEU A 378 -17.98 -4.69 24.01
CA LEU A 378 -17.81 -4.60 25.46
C LEU A 378 -16.40 -5.04 25.87
N ALA A 379 -15.89 -6.15 25.32
CA ALA A 379 -14.53 -6.60 25.56
C ALA A 379 -13.50 -5.54 25.18
N ARG A 380 -13.69 -4.82 24.07
CA ARG A 380 -12.81 -3.70 23.66
C ARG A 380 -12.83 -2.56 24.68
N ALA A 381 -14.01 -2.17 25.16
CA ALA A 381 -14.16 -1.13 26.17
C ALA A 381 -13.53 -1.51 27.52
N GLU A 382 -13.65 -2.77 27.94
CA GLU A 382 -13.01 -3.28 29.17
C GLU A 382 -11.50 -3.44 29.01
N ALA A 383 -11.02 -3.80 27.81
CA ALA A 383 -9.59 -3.92 27.52
C ALA A 383 -8.87 -2.57 27.65
N ARG A 384 -9.49 -1.47 27.18
CA ARG A 384 -8.97 -0.11 27.38
C ARG A 384 -8.93 0.35 28.84
N GLN A 385 -9.70 -0.30 29.72
CA GLN A 385 -9.69 -0.06 31.16
C GLN A 385 -8.77 -1.03 31.92
N SER A 386 -8.07 -1.93 31.22
CA SER A 386 -7.26 -2.99 31.83
C SER A 386 -8.04 -3.96 32.72
N HIS A 387 -9.33 -4.14 32.44
CA HIS A 387 -10.22 -5.03 33.18
C HIS A 387 -10.22 -6.46 32.57
N TRP A 388 -9.08 -7.15 32.66
CA TRP A 388 -8.82 -8.39 31.92
C TRP A 388 -9.80 -9.54 32.22
N THR A 389 -10.29 -9.63 33.44
CA THR A 389 -11.32 -10.64 33.82
C THR A 389 -12.64 -10.37 33.10
N GLN A 390 -13.02 -9.10 32.96
CA GLN A 390 -14.21 -8.67 32.25
C GLN A 390 -14.05 -8.86 30.74
N VAL A 391 -12.86 -8.59 30.19
CA VAL A 391 -12.54 -8.92 28.79
C VAL A 391 -12.74 -10.41 28.52
N ARG A 392 -12.14 -11.28 29.35
CA ARG A 392 -12.31 -12.73 29.26
C ARG A 392 -13.78 -13.14 29.30
N ASN A 393 -14.54 -12.60 30.25
CA ASN A 393 -15.95 -12.93 30.40
C ASN A 393 -16.76 -12.50 29.16
N ALA A 394 -16.56 -11.28 28.66
CA ALA A 394 -17.23 -10.79 27.46
C ALA A 394 -16.87 -11.62 26.22
N LEU A 395 -15.59 -11.97 26.03
CA LEU A 395 -15.18 -12.85 24.92
C LEU A 395 -15.79 -14.25 25.02
N ARG A 396 -15.84 -14.84 26.22
CA ARG A 396 -16.52 -16.12 26.46
C ARG A 396 -18.01 -16.04 26.13
N ASP A 397 -18.67 -14.97 26.58
CA ASP A 397 -20.10 -14.79 26.40
C ASP A 397 -20.48 -14.43 24.95
N SER A 398 -19.50 -14.00 24.14
CA SER A 398 -19.70 -13.76 22.71
C SER A 398 -20.00 -15.03 21.91
N ARG A 399 -19.62 -16.22 22.42
CA ARG A 399 -19.76 -17.52 21.73
C ARG A 399 -19.13 -17.57 20.32
N GLY A 400 -18.21 -16.66 20.00
CA GLY A 400 -17.49 -16.67 18.74
C GLY A 400 -16.55 -17.86 18.62
N SER A 401 -16.34 -18.35 17.39
CA SER A 401 -15.28 -19.34 17.12
C SER A 401 -13.89 -18.74 17.36
N LEU A 402 -12.90 -19.58 17.67
CA LEU A 402 -11.52 -19.12 17.88
C LEU A 402 -11.00 -18.32 16.68
N SER A 403 -11.30 -18.76 15.45
CA SER A 403 -10.92 -18.07 14.22
C SER A 403 -11.54 -16.67 14.13
N ALA A 404 -12.84 -16.52 14.44
CA ALA A 404 -13.49 -15.21 14.47
C ALA A 404 -12.88 -14.29 15.54
N LEU A 405 -12.60 -14.82 16.74
CA LEU A 405 -11.94 -14.05 17.80
C LEU A 405 -10.51 -13.63 17.40
N GLN A 406 -9.73 -14.50 16.77
CA GLN A 406 -8.38 -14.18 16.27
C GLN A 406 -8.40 -13.07 15.21
N GLN A 407 -9.41 -13.06 14.33
CA GLN A 407 -9.59 -11.96 13.38
C GLN A 407 -9.83 -10.63 14.12
N GLU A 408 -10.66 -10.63 15.16
CA GLU A 408 -10.93 -9.42 15.96
C GLU A 408 -9.72 -8.98 16.78
N LEU A 409 -8.93 -9.92 17.34
CA LEU A 409 -7.65 -9.63 17.99
C LEU A 409 -6.67 -8.93 17.03
N THR A 410 -6.64 -9.36 15.76
CA THR A 410 -5.77 -8.76 14.74
C THR A 410 -6.23 -7.36 14.35
N LYS A 411 -7.54 -7.12 14.31
CA LYS A 411 -8.14 -5.81 13.96
C LYS A 411 -8.03 -4.78 15.07
N HIS A 412 -8.03 -5.21 16.34
CA HIS A 412 -8.16 -4.32 17.49
C HIS A 412 -6.95 -4.41 18.43
N PRO A 413 -6.05 -3.41 18.44
CA PRO A 413 -4.82 -3.47 19.23
C PRO A 413 -5.09 -3.58 20.73
N GLU A 414 -6.17 -2.97 21.23
CA GLU A 414 -6.58 -3.10 22.64
C GLU A 414 -6.86 -4.56 23.04
N LEU A 415 -7.43 -5.37 22.15
CA LEU A 415 -7.69 -6.78 22.43
C LEU A 415 -6.44 -7.63 22.22
N ALA A 416 -5.60 -7.31 21.24
CA ALA A 416 -4.30 -7.96 21.05
C ALA A 416 -3.43 -7.84 22.31
N GLU A 417 -3.45 -6.68 22.96
CA GLU A 417 -2.77 -6.49 24.25
C GLU A 417 -3.42 -7.32 25.35
N ALA A 418 -4.76 -7.28 25.46
CA ALA A 418 -5.48 -8.09 26.44
C ALA A 418 -5.16 -9.59 26.32
N ALA A 419 -4.98 -10.11 25.10
CA ALA A 419 -4.63 -11.52 24.84
C ALA A 419 -3.28 -11.96 25.41
N LYS A 420 -2.38 -11.03 25.75
CA LYS A 420 -1.11 -11.34 26.42
C LYS A 420 -1.27 -11.59 27.92
N HIS A 421 -2.38 -11.13 28.51
CA HIS A 421 -2.63 -11.26 29.93
C HIS A 421 -3.24 -12.61 30.29
N ARG A 422 -2.79 -13.19 31.40
CA ARG A 422 -3.12 -14.54 31.88
C ARG A 422 -4.61 -14.91 31.75
N PRO A 423 -5.59 -14.11 32.23
CA PRO A 423 -6.99 -14.52 32.20
C PRO A 423 -7.54 -14.70 30.77
N VAL A 424 -7.11 -13.85 29.84
CA VAL A 424 -7.55 -13.90 28.44
C VAL A 424 -6.78 -14.97 27.68
N LYS A 425 -5.46 -15.07 27.92
CA LYS A 425 -4.59 -16.09 27.34
C LYS A 425 -5.07 -17.50 27.66
N GLU A 426 -5.31 -17.81 28.94
CA GLU A 426 -5.81 -19.12 29.38
C GLU A 426 -7.15 -19.48 28.73
N PHE A 427 -8.04 -18.49 28.57
CA PHE A 427 -9.31 -18.69 27.87
C PHE A 427 -9.10 -18.99 26.38
N LEU A 428 -8.25 -18.24 25.68
CA LEU A 428 -7.96 -18.49 24.26
C LEU A 428 -7.29 -19.85 24.04
N GLU A 429 -6.42 -20.28 24.96
CA GLU A 429 -5.75 -21.60 24.93
C GLU A 429 -6.71 -22.76 25.26
N SER A 430 -7.87 -22.49 25.86
CA SER A 430 -8.87 -23.51 26.21
C SER A 430 -9.71 -24.00 25.03
N PHE A 431 -9.64 -23.33 23.87
CA PHE A 431 -10.34 -23.78 22.67
C PHE A 431 -9.67 -25.05 22.10
N PRO A 432 -10.44 -26.05 21.66
CA PRO A 432 -9.88 -27.22 20.99
C PRO A 432 -9.11 -26.80 19.74
N LYS A 433 -7.92 -27.39 19.55
CA LYS A 433 -7.06 -27.15 18.39
C LYS A 433 -7.63 -27.72 17.11
#